data_AF-A0A8X6XFF3-F1
#
_entry.id   AF-A0A8X6XFF3-F1
#
_cell.length_a   1.000
_cell.length_b   1.000
_cell.length_c   1.000
_cell.angle_alpha   90.00
_cell.angle_beta   90.00
_cell.angle_gamma   90.00
#
_symmetry.space_group_name_H-M   'P 1'
#
loop_
_entity.id
_entity.type
_entity.pdbx_description
1 polymer ?
#
loop_
_entity_poly.entity_id
_entity_poly.type
_entity_poly.pdbx_seq_one_letter_code
_entity_poly.pdbx_strand_id
1 'polypeptide(L)'
;MTTSLCHVDSLGFKHLFVDKSLILHYVCRQLHRHYSTQLRSHERHLVAWKRYLKKHPNNVLRPSAELKTLVRGGVPEQLRRRVWSALYRMKIQDVRESKGPKYFEKLCSAAAEAEIQKLQSVLHAFCLHNPKLGYCQGMNFLVGMMLLFVDAEDAFWCLVAIVERYFPSSYFDQNLIGAQADQELLKELLRSKLPKISAHLAALDIELSTVTLNWFLSLFIDSVPIEVSLFFHLCLLLM
;
A
#
# COMPACT_ATOMS: atom_id res chain seq x y z
N MET A 1 -2.64 19.33 32.26
CA MET A 1 -2.10 18.26 31.40
C MET A 1 -3.28 17.43 30.91
N THR A 2 -3.82 17.78 29.74
CA THR A 2 -4.92 17.07 29.10
C THR A 2 -4.38 15.76 28.52
N THR A 3 -4.80 14.64 29.07
CA THR A 3 -4.58 13.32 28.48
C THR A 3 -5.32 13.24 27.15
N SER A 4 -4.62 13.47 26.04
CA SER A 4 -5.17 13.27 24.70
C SER A 4 -5.67 11.83 24.59
N LEU A 5 -6.95 11.65 24.32
CA LEU A 5 -7.54 10.33 24.08
C LEU A 5 -6.82 9.72 22.86
N CYS A 6 -6.20 8.57 23.04
CA CYS A 6 -5.44 7.87 22.00
C CYS A 6 -6.05 6.49 21.80
N HIS A 7 -6.38 6.14 20.55
CA HIS A 7 -6.87 4.81 20.19
C HIS A 7 -5.85 4.11 19.29
N VAL A 8 -5.59 2.83 19.54
CA VAL A 8 -4.73 2.00 18.69
C VAL A 8 -5.60 1.04 17.90
N ASP A 9 -5.52 1.09 16.57
CA ASP A 9 -6.30 0.20 15.72
C ASP A 9 -5.72 -1.23 15.65
N SER A 10 -6.42 -2.12 14.94
CA SER A 10 -6.03 -3.53 14.79
C SER A 10 -4.72 -3.75 14.03
N LEU A 11 -4.19 -2.72 13.39
CA LEU A 11 -2.90 -2.72 12.69
C LEU A 11 -1.80 -2.03 13.52
N GLY A 12 -2.13 -1.50 14.70
CA GLY A 12 -1.18 -0.87 15.61
C GLY A 12 -1.00 0.63 15.42
N PHE A 13 -1.77 1.29 14.54
CA PHE A 13 -1.67 2.74 14.34
C PHE A 13 -2.37 3.49 15.46
N LYS A 14 -1.69 4.52 15.98
CA LYS A 14 -2.20 5.42 17.01
C LYS A 14 -3.00 6.55 16.37
N HIS A 15 -4.27 6.63 16.70
CA HIS A 15 -5.18 7.70 16.33
C HIS A 15 -5.25 8.70 17.48
N LEU A 16 -4.69 9.88 17.25
CA LEU A 16 -4.66 10.99 18.20
C LEU A 16 -5.84 11.91 17.92
N PHE A 17 -6.66 12.15 18.93
CA PHE A 17 -7.82 13.03 18.79
C PHE A 17 -7.51 14.40 19.37
N VAL A 18 -7.14 15.33 18.48
CA VAL A 18 -6.78 16.71 18.85
C VAL A 18 -8.02 17.58 19.08
N ASP A 19 -9.13 17.26 18.39
CA ASP A 19 -10.40 17.96 18.54
C ASP A 19 -11.61 17.00 18.58
N LYS A 20 -12.77 17.53 18.98
CA LYS A 20 -14.02 16.75 19.08
C LYS A 20 -14.57 16.31 17.72
N SER A 21 -14.29 17.04 16.63
CA SER A 21 -14.76 16.71 15.28
C SER A 21 -14.09 15.43 14.77
N LEU A 22 -12.79 15.27 15.04
CA LEU A 22 -12.03 14.05 14.75
C LEU A 22 -12.53 12.86 15.55
N ILE A 23 -12.90 13.05 16.82
CA ILE A 23 -13.53 12.01 17.64
C ILE A 23 -14.86 11.59 17.03
N LEU A 24 -15.72 12.56 16.68
CA LEU A 24 -17.02 12.27 16.09
C LEU A 24 -16.88 11.53 14.76
N HIS A 25 -15.99 12.00 13.88
CA HIS A 25 -15.69 11.32 12.62
C HIS A 25 -15.22 9.88 12.85
N TYR A 26 -14.31 9.67 13.81
CA TYR A 26 -13.83 8.35 14.18
C TYR A 26 -14.94 7.43 14.70
N VAL A 27 -15.78 7.91 15.62
CA VAL A 27 -16.91 7.14 16.15
C VAL A 27 -17.91 6.79 15.04
N CYS A 28 -18.27 7.75 14.19
CA CYS A 28 -19.12 7.52 13.03
C CYS A 28 -18.54 6.44 12.11
N ARG A 29 -17.22 6.45 11.88
CA ARG A 29 -16.52 5.44 11.10
C ARG A 29 -16.58 4.06 11.74
N GLN A 30 -16.36 3.95 13.05
CA GLN A 30 -16.46 2.68 13.77
C GLN A 30 -17.88 2.13 13.77
N LEU A 31 -18.88 2.99 13.99
CA LEU A 31 -20.29 2.61 13.89
C LEU A 31 -20.64 2.13 12.48
N HIS A 32 -20.25 2.89 11.46
CA HIS A 32 -20.46 2.50 10.06
C HIS A 32 -19.82 1.15 9.75
N ARG A 33 -18.59 0.91 10.23
CA ARG A 33 -17.91 -0.39 10.09
C ARG A 33 -18.68 -1.50 10.78
N HIS A 34 -19.13 -1.27 12.01
CA HIS A 34 -19.92 -2.25 12.77
C HIS A 34 -21.22 -2.58 12.05
N TYR A 35 -22.01 -1.60 11.65
CA TYR A 35 -23.26 -1.87 10.92
C TYR A 35 -23.00 -2.52 9.57
N SER A 36 -21.92 -2.15 8.88
CA SER A 36 -21.54 -2.76 7.61
C SER A 36 -21.22 -4.24 7.75
N THR A 37 -20.61 -4.69 8.86
CA THR A 37 -20.35 -6.12 9.09
C THR A 37 -21.61 -6.92 9.41
N GLN A 38 -22.66 -6.27 9.92
CA GLN A 38 -23.97 -6.90 10.18
C GLN A 38 -24.83 -7.06 8.91
N LEU A 39 -24.44 -6.45 7.79
CA LEU A 39 -25.19 -6.57 6.54
C LEU A 39 -25.09 -7.99 5.96
N ARG A 40 -26.21 -8.53 5.46
CA ARG A 40 -26.25 -9.82 4.74
C ARG A 40 -25.33 -9.85 3.50
N SER A 41 -25.02 -8.70 2.91
CA SER A 41 -24.03 -8.60 1.83
C SER A 41 -22.63 -8.93 2.32
N HIS A 42 -22.24 -8.44 3.50
CA HIS A 42 -20.95 -8.71 4.12
C HIS A 42 -20.79 -10.18 4.48
N GLU A 43 -21.82 -10.78 5.07
CA GLU A 43 -21.82 -12.21 5.41
C GLU A 43 -21.67 -13.09 4.15
N ARG A 44 -22.45 -12.81 3.10
CA ARG A 44 -22.33 -13.52 1.81
C ARG A 44 -20.93 -13.40 1.22
N HIS A 45 -20.33 -12.21 1.30
CA HIS A 45 -18.97 -11.97 0.81
C HIS A 45 -17.92 -12.74 1.62
N LEU A 46 -18.04 -12.77 2.94
CA LEU A 46 -17.17 -13.55 3.82
C LEU A 46 -17.29 -15.06 3.54
N VAL A 47 -18.50 -15.57 3.33
CA VAL A 47 -18.73 -16.98 2.94
C VAL A 47 -18.09 -17.29 1.59
N ALA A 48 -18.19 -16.38 0.61
CA ALA A 48 -17.55 -16.53 -0.69
C ALA A 48 -16.02 -16.60 -0.56
N TRP A 49 -15.42 -15.71 0.24
CA TRP A 49 -13.99 -15.75 0.57
C TRP A 49 -13.58 -17.07 1.24
N LYS A 50 -14.31 -17.51 2.27
CA LYS A 50 -14.03 -18.79 2.96
C LYS A 50 -14.12 -19.98 2.01
N ARG A 51 -15.11 -20.01 1.11
CA ARG A 51 -15.27 -21.04 0.08
C ARG A 51 -14.09 -21.04 -0.89
N TYR A 52 -13.68 -19.86 -1.36
CA TYR A 52 -12.54 -19.72 -2.27
C TYR A 52 -11.24 -20.21 -1.63
N LEU A 53 -10.98 -19.82 -0.38
CA LEU A 53 -9.80 -20.25 0.37
C LEU A 53 -9.81 -21.75 0.70
N LYS A 54 -10.99 -22.37 0.85
CA LYS A 54 -11.10 -23.82 1.03
C LYS A 54 -10.70 -24.59 -0.23
N LYS A 55 -10.94 -24.04 -1.42
CA LYS A 55 -10.44 -24.60 -2.70
C LYS A 55 -8.91 -24.48 -2.85
N HIS A 56 -8.26 -23.62 -2.07
CA HIS A 56 -6.82 -23.32 -2.15
C HIS A 56 -6.13 -23.51 -0.78
N PRO A 57 -6.04 -24.76 -0.27
CA PRO A 57 -5.59 -25.03 1.10
C PRO A 57 -4.13 -24.61 1.35
N ASN A 58 -3.26 -24.66 0.33
CA ASN A 58 -1.84 -24.34 0.48
C ASN A 58 -1.52 -22.83 0.45
N ASN A 59 -2.53 -21.96 0.49
CA ASN A 59 -2.37 -20.50 0.32
C ASN A 59 -1.70 -20.09 -1.00
N VAL A 60 -1.67 -20.99 -1.98
CA VAL A 60 -1.24 -20.67 -3.34
C VAL A 60 -2.47 -20.19 -4.10
N LEU A 61 -2.59 -18.87 -4.20
CA LEU A 61 -3.64 -18.26 -5.01
C LEU A 61 -3.19 -18.25 -6.48
N ARG A 62 -4.16 -18.41 -7.38
CA ARG A 62 -3.93 -18.28 -8.83
C ARG A 62 -4.76 -17.14 -9.39
N PRO A 63 -4.26 -16.40 -10.40
CA PRO A 63 -5.04 -15.38 -11.08
C PRO A 63 -6.33 -15.99 -11.65
N SER A 64 -7.47 -15.43 -11.25
CA SER A 64 -8.79 -15.86 -11.74
C SER A 64 -9.76 -14.69 -11.72
N ALA A 65 -10.80 -14.75 -12.56
CA ALA A 65 -11.88 -13.75 -12.53
C ALA A 65 -12.60 -13.75 -11.17
N GLU A 66 -12.77 -14.93 -10.55
CA GLU A 66 -13.35 -15.09 -9.21
C GLU A 66 -12.50 -14.33 -8.16
N LEU A 67 -11.17 -14.50 -8.18
CA LEU A 67 -10.26 -13.80 -7.27
C LEU A 67 -10.31 -12.28 -7.45
N LYS A 68 -10.29 -11.80 -8.71
CA LYS A 68 -10.37 -10.36 -9.00
C LYS A 68 -11.67 -9.76 -8.46
N THR A 69 -12.80 -10.45 -8.63
CA THR A 69 -14.10 -10.01 -8.11
C THR A 69 -14.13 -9.99 -6.59
N LEU A 70 -13.64 -11.06 -5.93
CA LEU A 70 -13.58 -11.14 -4.47
C LEU A 70 -12.73 -10.02 -3.87
N VAL A 71 -11.59 -9.75 -4.50
CA VAL A 71 -10.67 -8.69 -4.09
C VAL A 71 -11.27 -7.30 -4.28
N ARG A 72 -11.93 -7.03 -5.43
CA ARG A 72 -12.61 -5.74 -5.65
C ARG A 72 -13.76 -5.51 -4.67
N GLY A 73 -14.40 -6.57 -4.19
CA GLY A 73 -15.36 -6.50 -3.08
C GLY A 73 -14.73 -6.26 -1.70
N GLY A 74 -13.40 -6.18 -1.62
CA GLY A 74 -12.63 -5.97 -0.39
C GLY A 74 -12.24 -7.28 0.30
N VAL A 75 -11.09 -7.26 0.98
CA VAL A 75 -10.62 -8.40 1.77
C VAL A 75 -11.07 -8.23 3.23
N PRO A 76 -11.86 -9.18 3.78
CA PRO A 76 -12.29 -9.14 5.18
C PRO A 76 -11.10 -9.12 6.13
N GLU A 77 -11.19 -8.32 7.19
CA GLU A 77 -10.09 -8.07 8.14
C GLU A 77 -9.45 -9.36 8.68
N GLN A 78 -10.27 -10.32 9.09
CA GLN A 78 -9.85 -11.62 9.63
C GLN A 78 -9.04 -12.45 8.63
N LEU A 79 -9.19 -12.17 7.33
CA LEU A 79 -8.53 -12.89 6.24
C LEU A 79 -7.39 -12.07 5.63
N ARG A 80 -7.22 -10.80 5.99
CA ARG A 80 -6.24 -9.89 5.36
C ARG A 80 -4.85 -10.47 5.39
N ARG A 81 -4.28 -10.76 6.57
CA ARG A 81 -2.92 -11.31 6.68
C ARG A 81 -2.70 -12.48 5.73
N ARG A 82 -3.58 -13.50 5.80
CA ARG A 82 -3.48 -14.70 4.96
C ARG A 82 -3.59 -14.41 3.45
N VAL A 83 -4.61 -13.65 3.04
CA VAL A 83 -4.87 -13.34 1.63
C VAL A 83 -3.77 -12.45 1.06
N TRP A 84 -3.34 -11.47 1.83
CA TRP A 84 -2.33 -10.49 1.45
C TRP A 84 -0.97 -11.15 1.25
N SER A 85 -0.50 -11.95 2.22
CA SER A 85 0.77 -12.68 2.05
C SER A 85 0.73 -13.58 0.83
N ALA A 86 -0.41 -14.24 0.57
CA ALA A 86 -0.56 -15.12 -0.57
C ALA A 86 -0.55 -14.37 -1.92
N LEU A 87 -1.19 -13.19 -1.99
CA LEU A 87 -1.18 -12.36 -3.20
C LEU A 87 0.20 -11.77 -3.48
N TYR A 88 0.90 -11.30 -2.46
CA TYR A 88 2.28 -10.84 -2.59
C TYR A 88 3.17 -11.96 -3.12
N ARG A 89 3.16 -13.13 -2.48
CA ARG A 89 3.93 -14.30 -2.92
C ARG A 89 3.64 -14.72 -4.36
N MET A 90 2.36 -14.71 -4.75
CA MET A 90 1.95 -15.01 -6.12
C MET A 90 2.56 -14.04 -7.14
N LYS A 91 2.73 -12.76 -6.78
CA LYS A 91 3.20 -11.71 -7.70
C LYS A 91 4.71 -11.51 -7.73
N ILE A 92 5.41 -11.93 -6.67
CA ILE A 92 6.88 -11.84 -6.57
C ILE A 92 7.60 -13.13 -6.96
N GLN A 93 6.88 -14.25 -7.13
CA GLN A 93 7.48 -15.57 -7.30
C GLN A 93 8.47 -15.60 -8.48
N ASP A 94 8.08 -15.05 -9.63
CA ASP A 94 8.92 -14.99 -10.84
C ASP A 94 10.14 -14.10 -10.65
N VAL A 95 9.97 -12.93 -10.03
CA VAL A 95 11.07 -11.99 -9.72
C VAL A 95 12.09 -12.64 -8.78
N ARG A 96 11.61 -13.31 -7.73
CA ARG A 96 12.43 -14.02 -6.75
C ARG A 96 13.20 -15.18 -7.37
N GLU A 97 12.52 -16.01 -8.15
CA GLU A 97 13.13 -17.16 -8.83
C GLU A 97 14.24 -16.73 -9.80
N SER A 98 14.08 -15.58 -10.47
CA SER A 98 15.08 -15.07 -11.42
C SER A 98 16.46 -14.76 -10.81
N LYS A 99 16.53 -14.44 -9.51
CA LYS A 99 17.78 -14.08 -8.82
C LYS A 99 18.37 -15.23 -8.00
N GLY A 100 17.57 -16.28 -7.76
CA GLY A 100 17.98 -17.47 -7.01
C GLY A 100 17.86 -17.35 -5.48
N PRO A 101 18.09 -18.45 -4.76
CA PRO A 101 17.86 -18.53 -3.33
C PRO A 101 18.87 -17.70 -2.53
N LYS A 102 18.44 -17.24 -1.35
CA LYS A 102 19.24 -16.46 -0.38
C LYS A 102 19.79 -15.13 -0.93
N TYR A 103 19.23 -14.61 -2.01
CA TYR A 103 19.68 -13.34 -2.58
C TYR A 103 19.51 -12.17 -1.59
N PHE A 104 18.34 -12.06 -0.96
CA PHE A 104 18.08 -11.05 0.07
C PHE A 104 19.01 -11.19 1.29
N GLU A 105 19.24 -12.42 1.75
CA GLU A 105 20.16 -12.70 2.87
C GLU A 105 21.59 -12.21 2.55
N LYS A 106 22.08 -12.46 1.34
CA LYS A 106 23.39 -11.97 0.88
C LYS A 106 23.46 -10.45 0.89
N LEU A 107 22.41 -9.75 0.43
CA LEU A 107 22.35 -8.29 0.45
C LEU A 107 22.35 -7.75 1.88
N CYS A 108 21.58 -8.35 2.78
CA CYS A 108 21.55 -7.99 4.19
C CYS A 108 22.92 -8.21 4.87
N SER A 109 23.60 -9.31 4.59
CA SER A 109 24.96 -9.56 5.11
C SER A 109 25.98 -8.56 4.56
N ALA A 110 25.83 -8.14 3.30
CA ALA A 110 26.69 -7.13 2.70
C ALA A 110 26.46 -5.72 3.28
N ALA A 111 25.27 -5.44 3.81
CA ALA A 111 24.94 -4.16 4.44
C ALA A 111 25.59 -3.95 5.83
N ALA A 112 26.32 -4.95 6.37
CA ALA A 112 27.31 -4.84 7.44
C ALA A 112 26.98 -3.98 8.68
N GLU A 113 25.72 -3.95 9.14
CA GLU A 113 25.35 -3.28 10.40
C GLU A 113 24.50 -4.20 11.28
N ALA A 114 24.94 -4.36 12.53
CA ALA A 114 24.26 -5.13 13.56
C ALA A 114 22.94 -4.43 13.96
N GLU A 115 21.88 -5.21 14.12
CA GLU A 115 20.55 -4.77 14.57
C GLU A 115 19.81 -3.72 13.72
N ILE A 116 19.85 -3.88 12.39
CA ILE A 116 18.97 -3.11 11.52
C ILE A 116 17.49 -3.50 11.76
N GLN A 117 16.61 -2.51 12.02
CA GLN A 117 15.16 -2.73 12.09
C GLN A 117 14.66 -3.26 10.73
N LYS A 118 13.73 -4.23 10.71
CA LYS A 118 13.25 -4.92 9.47
C LYS A 118 13.03 -3.99 8.26
N LEU A 119 12.48 -2.81 8.48
CA LEU A 119 12.27 -1.76 7.48
C LEU A 119 13.59 -1.33 6.79
N GLN A 120 14.58 -0.93 7.60
CA GLN A 120 15.86 -0.46 7.12
C GLN A 120 16.62 -1.58 6.38
N SER A 121 16.50 -2.85 6.81
CA SER A 121 17.14 -3.98 6.14
C SER A 121 16.63 -4.12 4.72
N VAL A 122 15.32 -3.99 4.51
CA VAL A 122 14.70 -4.04 3.19
C VAL A 122 15.15 -2.88 2.31
N LEU A 123 15.15 -1.65 2.85
CA LEU A 123 15.55 -0.46 2.09
C LEU A 123 17.04 -0.49 1.72
N HIS A 124 17.93 -0.85 2.63
CA HIS A 124 19.36 -1.00 2.33
C HIS A 124 19.63 -2.11 1.32
N ALA A 125 18.98 -3.27 1.47
CA ALA A 125 19.08 -4.34 0.47
C ALA A 125 18.62 -3.86 -0.91
N PHE A 126 17.56 -3.06 -0.97
CA PHE A 126 17.09 -2.47 -2.23
C PHE A 126 18.10 -1.50 -2.84
N CYS A 127 18.71 -0.61 -2.05
CA CYS A 127 19.77 0.27 -2.54
C CYS A 127 20.98 -0.50 -3.10
N LEU A 128 21.34 -1.64 -2.50
CA LEU A 128 22.39 -2.53 -3.01
C LEU A 128 21.94 -3.29 -4.27
N HIS A 129 20.66 -3.64 -4.36
CA HIS A 129 20.07 -4.30 -5.52
C HIS A 129 20.07 -3.39 -6.76
N ASN A 130 19.68 -2.13 -6.58
CA ASN A 130 19.59 -1.14 -7.65
C ASN A 130 20.30 0.18 -7.25
N PRO A 131 21.65 0.22 -7.32
CA PRO A 131 22.42 1.39 -6.90
C PRO A 131 22.19 2.63 -7.75
N LYS A 132 21.75 2.45 -9.01
CA LYS A 132 21.48 3.55 -9.94
C LYS A 132 20.29 4.38 -9.48
N LEU A 133 19.26 3.72 -8.97
CA LEU A 133 18.07 4.38 -8.42
C LEU A 133 18.29 4.73 -6.95
N GLY A 134 18.81 3.79 -6.16
CA GLY A 134 19.03 3.96 -4.73
C GLY A 134 17.72 4.06 -3.97
N TYR A 135 17.61 5.05 -3.07
CA TYR A 135 16.42 5.31 -2.27
C TYR A 135 15.63 6.50 -2.83
N CYS A 136 14.38 6.26 -3.20
CA CYS A 136 13.42 7.32 -3.50
C CYS A 136 12.55 7.62 -2.27
N GLN A 137 12.25 8.90 -2.04
CA GLN A 137 11.36 9.32 -0.96
C GLN A 137 9.99 8.63 -1.11
N GLY A 138 9.46 8.10 -0.01
CA GLY A 138 8.17 7.40 0.03
C GLY A 138 8.29 5.88 0.07
N MET A 139 9.44 5.31 -0.33
CA MET A 139 9.68 3.85 -0.29
C MET A 139 9.57 3.28 1.13
N ASN A 140 9.93 4.05 2.15
CA ASN A 140 9.76 3.66 3.55
C ASN A 140 8.30 3.37 3.91
N PHE A 141 7.33 4.14 3.39
CA PHE A 141 5.91 3.88 3.64
C PHE A 141 5.45 2.60 2.93
N LEU A 142 5.94 2.35 1.70
CA LEU A 142 5.67 1.10 0.97
C LEU A 142 6.12 -0.12 1.77
N VAL A 143 7.39 -0.12 2.19
CA VAL A 143 7.99 -1.21 2.97
C VAL A 143 7.29 -1.37 4.32
N GLY A 144 7.04 -0.27 5.02
CA GLY A 144 6.37 -0.29 6.32
C GLY A 144 4.98 -0.95 6.25
N MET A 145 4.22 -0.65 5.19
CA MET A 145 2.90 -1.27 4.97
C MET A 145 3.01 -2.75 4.62
N MET A 146 3.94 -3.15 3.75
CA MET A 146 4.14 -4.56 3.40
C MET A 146 4.50 -5.40 4.63
N LEU A 147 5.36 -4.87 5.51
CA LEU A 147 5.80 -5.53 6.75
C LEU A 147 4.67 -5.78 7.76
N LEU A 148 3.48 -5.19 7.59
CA LEU A 148 2.29 -5.54 8.38
C LEU A 148 1.73 -6.93 8.03
N PHE A 149 2.00 -7.42 6.81
CA PHE A 149 1.39 -8.63 6.26
C PHE A 149 2.42 -9.69 5.86
N VAL A 150 3.65 -9.31 5.56
CA VAL A 150 4.71 -10.24 5.11
C VAL A 150 6.01 -10.03 5.88
N ASP A 151 6.95 -10.97 5.73
CA ASP A 151 8.29 -10.85 6.29
C ASP A 151 9.16 -9.90 5.45
N ALA A 152 10.40 -9.66 5.92
CA ALA A 152 11.31 -8.72 5.28
C ALA A 152 11.71 -9.16 3.87
N GLU A 153 11.93 -10.46 3.64
CA GLU A 153 12.30 -10.95 2.32
C GLU A 153 11.16 -10.79 1.31
N ASP A 154 9.93 -11.19 1.68
CA ASP A 154 8.77 -11.01 0.81
C ASP A 154 8.53 -9.50 0.56
N ALA A 155 8.67 -8.63 1.58
CA ALA A 155 8.55 -7.18 1.42
C ALA A 155 9.62 -6.59 0.47
N PHE A 156 10.85 -7.06 0.54
CA PHE A 156 11.92 -6.67 -0.39
C PHE A 156 11.55 -6.99 -1.83
N TRP A 157 11.11 -8.21 -2.12
CA TRP A 157 10.71 -8.57 -3.48
C TRP A 157 9.48 -7.81 -3.96
N CYS A 158 8.56 -7.45 -3.06
CA CYS A 158 7.43 -6.60 -3.39
C CYS A 158 7.88 -5.19 -3.79
N LEU A 159 8.84 -4.61 -3.08
CA LEU A 159 9.43 -3.32 -3.44
C LEU A 159 10.11 -3.38 -4.81
N VAL A 160 10.91 -4.42 -5.07
CA VAL A 160 11.53 -4.64 -6.39
C VAL A 160 10.47 -4.73 -7.49
N ALA A 161 9.40 -5.51 -7.29
CA ALA A 161 8.34 -5.64 -8.28
C ALA A 161 7.62 -4.30 -8.53
N ILE A 162 7.33 -3.51 -7.49
CA ILE A 162 6.73 -2.19 -7.67
C ILE A 162 7.64 -1.29 -8.51
N VAL A 163 8.89 -1.15 -8.11
CA VAL A 163 9.80 -0.17 -8.71
C VAL A 163 10.25 -0.57 -10.12
N GLU A 164 10.47 -1.85 -10.37
CA GLU A 164 11.10 -2.30 -11.62
C GLU A 164 10.12 -2.93 -12.63
N ARG A 165 8.92 -3.33 -12.20
CA ARG A 165 7.95 -4.03 -13.06
C ARG A 165 6.66 -3.24 -13.29
N TYR A 166 6.10 -2.63 -12.26
CA TYR A 166 4.80 -1.97 -12.38
C TYR A 166 4.91 -0.51 -12.82
N PHE A 167 6.03 0.14 -12.53
CA PHE A 167 6.28 1.51 -12.91
C PHE A 167 7.42 1.61 -13.93
N PRO A 168 7.40 2.65 -14.80
CA PRO A 168 8.52 2.90 -15.69
C PRO A 168 9.77 3.25 -14.86
N SER A 169 10.95 2.96 -15.42
CA SER A 169 12.23 3.22 -14.74
C SER A 169 12.45 4.69 -14.36
N SER A 170 11.73 5.61 -15.00
CA SER A 170 11.76 7.05 -14.75
C SER A 170 10.78 7.53 -13.69
N TYR A 171 10.05 6.62 -13.02
CA TYR A 171 9.04 7.00 -12.03
C TYR A 171 9.64 7.36 -10.67
N PHE A 172 10.59 6.55 -10.21
CA PHE A 172 11.27 6.69 -8.90
C PHE A 172 12.74 7.12 -9.04
N ASP A 173 13.17 7.55 -10.23
CA ASP A 173 14.53 8.05 -10.45
C ASP A 173 14.69 9.49 -9.91
N GLN A 174 15.87 10.07 -10.08
CA GLN A 174 16.13 11.44 -9.59
C GLN A 174 15.29 12.52 -10.28
N ASN A 175 14.78 12.24 -11.48
CA ASN A 175 14.02 13.20 -12.28
C ASN A 175 12.51 13.06 -12.05
N LEU A 176 12.04 11.91 -11.57
CA LEU A 176 10.65 11.61 -11.24
C LEU A 176 9.69 11.88 -12.41
N ILE A 177 10.16 11.71 -13.65
CA ILE A 177 9.39 12.05 -14.86
C ILE A 177 8.07 11.28 -14.91
N GLY A 178 8.08 10.00 -14.49
CA GLY A 178 6.87 9.20 -14.43
C GLY A 178 5.84 9.76 -13.42
N ALA A 179 6.30 10.14 -12.22
CA ALA A 179 5.42 10.71 -11.20
C ALA A 179 4.89 12.09 -11.61
N GLN A 180 5.72 12.94 -12.23
CA GLN A 180 5.30 14.24 -12.75
C GLN A 180 4.23 14.10 -13.84
N ALA A 181 4.34 13.10 -14.72
CA ALA A 181 3.32 12.83 -15.72
C ALA A 181 1.96 12.49 -15.09
N ASP A 182 1.95 11.68 -14.02
CA ASP A 182 0.72 11.37 -13.27
C ASP A 182 0.13 12.60 -12.56
N GLN A 183 0.96 13.54 -12.11
CA GLN A 183 0.49 14.82 -11.57
C GLN A 183 -0.19 15.69 -12.62
N GLU A 184 0.38 15.78 -13.82
CA GLU A 184 -0.23 16.53 -14.92
C GLU A 184 -1.56 15.90 -15.36
N LEU A 185 -1.62 14.56 -15.40
CA LEU A 185 -2.88 13.86 -15.64
C LEU A 185 -3.92 14.17 -14.56
N LEU A 186 -3.52 14.20 -13.28
CA LEU A 186 -4.42 14.58 -12.19
C LEU A 186 -4.95 16.00 -12.36
N LYS A 187 -4.12 16.96 -12.77
CA LYS A 187 -4.57 18.34 -13.07
C LYS A 187 -5.59 18.37 -14.19
N GLU A 188 -5.36 17.63 -15.26
CA GLU A 188 -6.30 17.54 -16.39
C GLU A 188 -7.64 16.92 -15.95
N LEU A 189 -7.59 15.84 -15.18
CA LEU A 189 -8.78 15.20 -14.61
C LEU A 189 -9.52 16.15 -13.67
N LEU A 190 -8.82 16.95 -12.85
CA LEU A 190 -9.45 17.92 -11.96
C LEU A 190 -10.17 19.02 -12.76
N ARG A 191 -9.54 19.54 -13.82
CA ARG A 191 -10.16 20.53 -14.73
C ARG A 191 -11.41 19.97 -15.39
N SER A 192 -11.36 18.72 -15.85
CA SER A 192 -12.48 18.07 -16.55
C SER A 192 -13.62 17.68 -15.61
N LYS A 193 -13.32 17.06 -14.46
CA LYS A 193 -14.31 16.44 -13.57
C LYS A 193 -14.79 17.37 -12.46
N LEU A 194 -13.93 18.27 -11.99
CA LEU A 194 -14.19 19.17 -10.86
C LEU A 194 -13.76 20.62 -11.18
N PRO A 195 -14.31 21.23 -12.26
CA PRO A 195 -13.84 22.52 -12.77
C PRO A 195 -13.96 23.64 -11.73
N LYS A 196 -14.98 23.59 -10.85
CA LYS A 196 -15.14 24.55 -9.75
C LYS A 196 -13.96 24.54 -8.78
N ILE A 197 -13.48 23.34 -8.41
CA ILE A 197 -12.33 23.18 -7.52
C ILE A 197 -11.06 23.62 -8.23
N SER A 198 -10.88 23.20 -9.49
CA SER A 198 -9.73 23.62 -10.28
C SER A 198 -9.63 25.14 -10.40
N ALA A 199 -10.74 25.83 -10.68
CA ALA A 199 -10.77 27.29 -10.77
C ALA A 199 -10.48 27.96 -9.42
N HIS A 200 -10.99 27.39 -8.33
CA HIS A 200 -10.73 27.91 -6.98
C HIS A 200 -9.26 27.77 -6.56
N LEU A 201 -8.63 26.61 -6.83
CA LEU A 201 -7.20 26.42 -6.57
C LEU A 201 -6.35 27.37 -7.40
N ALA A 202 -6.68 27.57 -8.67
CA ALA A 202 -6.00 28.52 -9.54
C ALA A 202 -6.15 29.97 -9.06
N ALA A 203 -7.33 30.36 -8.56
CA ALA A 203 -7.56 31.70 -8.01
C ALA A 203 -6.76 31.97 -6.72
N LEU A 204 -6.38 30.91 -6.00
CA LEU A 204 -5.55 30.98 -4.79
C LEU A 204 -4.06 30.77 -5.06
N ASP A 205 -3.66 30.64 -6.34
CA ASP A 205 -2.28 30.34 -6.76
C ASP A 205 -1.70 29.07 -6.10
N ILE A 206 -2.56 28.07 -5.88
CA ILE A 206 -2.16 26.79 -5.28
C ILE A 206 -1.71 25.83 -6.39
N GLU A 207 -0.40 25.62 -6.46
CA GLU A 207 0.21 24.66 -7.37
C GLU A 207 0.00 23.21 -6.88
N LEU A 208 -0.92 22.48 -7.52
CA LEU A 208 -1.32 21.13 -7.12
C LEU A 208 -0.14 20.14 -7.08
N SER A 209 0.88 20.36 -7.93
CA SER A 209 2.05 19.47 -7.96
C SER A 209 2.88 19.50 -6.67
N THR A 210 2.83 20.61 -5.91
CA THR A 210 3.57 20.72 -4.64
C THR A 210 3.03 19.79 -3.55
N VAL A 211 1.72 19.55 -3.56
CA VAL A 211 1.03 18.71 -2.58
C VAL A 211 1.00 17.25 -3.00
N THR A 212 0.81 17.01 -4.29
CA THR A 212 0.43 15.68 -4.79
C THR A 212 1.61 14.78 -5.11
N LEU A 213 2.83 15.31 -5.23
CA LEU A 213 3.99 14.50 -5.63
C LEU A 213 4.22 13.37 -4.62
N ASN A 214 4.21 13.72 -3.34
CA ASN A 214 4.38 12.75 -2.27
C ASN A 214 3.26 11.68 -2.26
N TRP A 215 2.04 12.04 -2.67
CA TRP A 215 0.94 11.07 -2.79
C TRP A 215 1.27 10.00 -3.83
N PHE A 216 1.85 10.38 -4.97
CA PHE A 216 2.22 9.45 -6.02
C PHE A 216 3.46 8.62 -5.65
N LEU A 217 4.45 9.21 -4.99
CA LEU A 217 5.67 8.48 -4.58
C LEU A 217 5.40 7.46 -3.46
N SER A 218 4.50 7.79 -2.52
CA SER A 218 4.10 6.88 -1.45
C SER A 218 2.97 5.93 -1.85
N LEU A 219 2.49 6.00 -3.10
CA LEU A 219 1.29 5.31 -3.59
C LEU A 219 0.09 5.50 -2.63
N PHE A 220 -0.09 6.74 -2.18
CA PHE A 220 -1.11 7.23 -1.27
C PHE A 220 -1.06 6.66 0.15
N ILE A 221 -0.07 5.82 0.51
CA ILE A 221 -0.05 5.14 1.81
C ILE A 221 -0.08 6.12 2.98
N ASP A 222 0.65 7.22 2.87
CA ASP A 222 0.76 8.26 3.91
C ASP A 222 -0.32 9.34 3.81
N SER A 223 -1.15 9.28 2.77
CA SER A 223 -2.06 10.35 2.37
C SER A 223 -3.52 9.99 2.56
N VAL A 224 -3.85 8.70 2.57
CA VAL A 224 -5.22 8.20 2.80
C VAL A 224 -5.25 7.17 3.94
N PRO A 225 -6.43 6.93 4.55
CA PRO A 225 -6.56 5.90 5.57
C PRO A 225 -6.08 4.54 5.06
N ILE A 226 -5.43 3.77 5.92
CA ILE A 226 -4.78 2.52 5.55
C ILE A 226 -5.69 1.56 4.77
N GLU A 227 -6.98 1.46 5.11
CA GLU A 227 -7.92 0.60 4.40
C GLU A 227 -8.10 0.97 2.93
N VAL A 228 -7.97 2.26 2.59
CA VAL A 228 -8.00 2.76 1.22
C VAL A 228 -6.67 2.47 0.53
N SER A 229 -5.55 2.74 1.20
CA SER A 229 -4.20 2.44 0.69
C SER A 229 -4.02 0.95 0.37
N LEU A 230 -4.59 0.10 1.22
CA LEU A 230 -4.63 -1.33 1.04
C LEU A 230 -5.40 -1.71 -0.24
N PHE A 231 -6.54 -1.07 -0.51
CA PHE A 231 -7.28 -1.33 -1.74
C PHE A 231 -6.48 -0.93 -3.00
N PHE A 232 -5.82 0.22 -2.97
CA PHE A 232 -4.97 0.68 -4.09
C PHE A 232 -3.82 -0.29 -4.39
N HIS A 233 -3.07 -0.69 -3.35
CA HIS A 233 -1.99 -1.67 -3.50
C HIS A 233 -2.48 -3.00 -4.07
N LEU A 234 -3.66 -3.42 -3.63
CA LEU A 234 -4.27 -4.66 -4.06
C LEU A 234 -4.72 -4.62 -5.53
N CYS A 235 -5.22 -3.48 -6.00
CA CYS A 235 -5.49 -3.25 -7.42
C CYS A 235 -4.20 -3.27 -8.24
N LEU A 236 -3.16 -2.57 -7.79
CA LEU A 236 -1.86 -2.53 -8.45
C LEU A 236 -1.26 -3.94 -8.60
N LEU A 237 -1.33 -4.75 -7.54
CA LEU A 237 -0.87 -6.13 -7.55
C LEU A 237 -1.74 -7.06 -8.42
N LEU A 238 -2.97 -6.68 -8.80
CA LEU A 238 -3.89 -7.54 -9.59
C LEU A 238 -4.07 -7.11 -11.04
N MET A 239 -3.52 -5.96 -11.44
CA MET A 239 -3.27 -5.66 -12.85
C MET A 239 -2.31 -6.70 -13.44
#